data_AF-A0A2E2C5H6-F1
#
_entry.id   AF-A0A2E2C5H6-F1
#
_cell.length_a   1.000
_cell.length_b   1.000
_cell.length_c   1.000
_cell.angle_alpha   90.00
_cell.angle_beta   90.00
_cell.angle_gamma   90.00
#
_symmetry.space_group_name_H-M   'P 1'
#
loop_
_entity.id
_entity.type
_entity.pdbx_description
1 polymer ?
#
loop_
_entity_poly.entity_id
_entity_poly.type
_entity_poly.pdbx_seq_one_letter_code
_entity_poly.pdbx_strand_id
1 'polypeptide(L)'
;MTTFGKRLRELRKERDLSQKALAEKVAINFTYLSKIETERLDFAQFPSEELICKLASVLDTDKDELLILAKKIPAKIKERVFERPEVFAALADCDDKTLDSLISQIGKPHRKKLKTV
;
A
#
# COMPACT_ATOMS: atom_id res chain seq x y z
N MET A 1 -13.48 0.40 -6.58
CA MET A 1 -12.19 0.32 -5.86
C MET A 1 -11.49 1.66 -5.94
N THR A 2 -11.02 2.20 -4.81
CA THR A 2 -10.15 3.39 -4.79
C THR A 2 -8.78 3.01 -5.36
N THR A 3 -8.21 3.88 -6.17
CA THR A 3 -6.89 3.67 -6.76
C THR A 3 -5.78 4.26 -5.87
N PHE A 4 -4.52 3.86 -6.09
CA PHE A 4 -3.39 4.35 -5.31
C PHE A 4 -3.32 5.89 -5.26
N GLY A 5 -3.40 6.55 -6.42
CA GLY A 5 -3.33 8.01 -6.51
C GLY A 5 -4.48 8.71 -5.77
N LYS A 6 -5.71 8.19 -5.94
CA LYS A 6 -6.89 8.72 -5.24
C LYS A 6 -6.77 8.57 -3.73
N ARG A 7 -6.35 7.39 -3.25
CA ARG A 7 -6.15 7.13 -1.83
C ARG A 7 -5.08 8.05 -1.24
N LEU A 8 -3.98 8.26 -1.95
CA LEU A 8 -2.92 9.15 -1.50
C LEU A 8 -3.40 10.59 -1.36
N ARG A 9 -4.22 11.06 -2.32
CA ARG A 9 -4.83 12.39 -2.28
C ARG A 9 -5.80 12.56 -1.11
N GLU A 10 -6.60 11.53 -0.82
CA GLU A 10 -7.50 11.51 0.34
C GLU A 10 -6.70 11.64 1.65
N LEU A 11 -5.74 10.75 1.87
CA LEU A 11 -4.87 10.76 3.06
C LEU A 11 -4.12 12.08 3.22
N ARG A 12 -3.63 12.67 2.12
CA ARG A 12 -2.97 13.98 2.17
C ARG A 12 -3.90 15.07 2.67
N LYS A 13 -5.15 15.07 2.20
CA LYS A 13 -6.17 16.04 2.62
C LYS A 13 -6.61 15.81 4.06
N GLU A 14 -6.71 14.56 4.52
CA GLU A 14 -6.99 14.22 5.93
C GLU A 14 -5.91 14.75 6.89
N ARG A 15 -4.69 15.01 6.38
CA ARG A 15 -3.56 15.61 7.11
C ARG A 15 -3.40 17.12 6.88
N ASP A 16 -4.34 17.76 6.18
CA ASP A 16 -4.29 19.17 5.80
C ASP A 16 -3.02 19.59 5.05
N LEU A 17 -2.39 18.65 4.34
CA LEU A 17 -1.16 18.92 3.60
C LEU A 17 -1.46 19.41 2.18
N SER A 18 -0.78 20.46 1.74
CA SER A 18 -0.72 20.79 0.32
C SER A 18 0.16 19.78 -0.43
N GLN A 19 0.03 19.70 -1.77
CA GLN A 19 0.93 18.85 -2.57
C GLN A 19 2.40 19.26 -2.40
N LYS A 20 2.69 20.57 -2.31
CA LYS A 20 4.05 21.06 -2.05
C LYS A 20 4.57 20.59 -0.68
N ALA A 21 3.75 20.74 0.36
CA ALA A 21 4.12 20.33 1.72
C ALA A 21 4.38 18.81 1.83
N LEU A 22 3.54 17.97 1.22
CA LEU A 22 3.79 16.52 1.21
C LEU A 22 5.05 16.18 0.39
N ALA A 23 5.21 16.79 -0.79
CA ALA A 23 6.35 16.53 -1.66
C ALA A 23 7.68 16.92 -1.00
N GLU A 24 7.72 18.04 -0.29
CA GLU A 24 8.87 18.45 0.53
C GLU A 24 9.18 17.43 1.64
N LYS A 25 8.15 16.98 2.38
CA LYS A 25 8.32 15.99 3.46
C LYS A 25 8.88 14.64 3.00
N VAL A 26 8.60 14.23 1.76
CA VAL A 26 9.14 12.98 1.19
C VAL A 26 10.27 13.21 0.18
N ALA A 27 10.77 14.45 0.08
CA ALA A 27 11.88 14.85 -0.79
C ALA A 27 11.67 14.50 -2.28
N ILE A 28 10.50 14.80 -2.84
CA ILE A 28 10.18 14.66 -4.27
C ILE A 28 9.70 15.98 -4.88
N ASN A 29 9.67 16.05 -6.21
CA ASN A 29 9.06 17.18 -6.91
C ASN A 29 7.53 17.14 -6.77
N PHE A 30 6.89 18.27 -6.42
CA PHE A 30 5.44 18.35 -6.29
C PHE A 30 4.69 18.01 -7.59
N THR A 31 5.28 18.27 -8.77
CA THR A 31 4.69 17.91 -10.07
C THR A 31 4.63 16.39 -10.23
N TYR A 32 5.63 15.67 -9.71
CA TYR A 32 5.62 14.21 -9.67
C TYR A 32 4.53 13.70 -8.74
N LEU A 33 4.42 14.26 -7.53
CA LEU A 33 3.31 13.93 -6.61
C LEU A 33 1.94 14.20 -7.24
N SER A 34 1.77 15.31 -7.96
CA SER A 34 0.52 15.61 -8.65
C SER A 34 0.19 14.57 -9.73
N LYS A 35 1.19 14.08 -10.48
CA LYS A 35 0.99 13.01 -11.46
C LYS A 35 0.60 11.69 -10.78
N ILE A 36 1.21 11.38 -9.64
CA ILE A 36 0.84 10.22 -8.79
C ILE A 36 -0.65 10.32 -8.40
N GLU A 37 -1.06 11.44 -7.79
CA GLU A 37 -2.43 11.62 -7.29
C GLU A 37 -3.51 11.63 -8.37
N THR A 38 -3.13 11.94 -9.62
CA THR A 38 -4.02 12.01 -10.77
C THR A 38 -3.95 10.79 -11.69
N GLU A 39 -3.14 9.79 -11.33
CA GLU A 39 -2.92 8.55 -12.11
C GLU A 39 -2.41 8.80 -13.54
N ARG A 40 -1.68 9.90 -13.73
CA ARG A 40 -1.09 10.27 -15.03
C ARG A 40 0.34 9.75 -15.16
N LEU A 41 0.58 8.52 -14.70
CA LEU A 41 1.88 7.87 -14.72
C LEU A 41 1.80 6.53 -15.44
N ASP A 42 2.78 6.26 -16.29
CA ASP A 42 3.04 4.92 -16.80
C ASP A 42 3.58 4.03 -15.68
N PHE A 43 3.47 2.71 -15.85
CA PHE A 43 3.96 1.73 -14.86
C PHE A 43 5.44 1.91 -14.50
N ALA A 44 6.28 2.31 -15.46
CA ALA A 44 7.70 2.58 -15.21
C ALA A 44 7.96 3.82 -14.33
N GLN A 45 6.98 4.71 -14.21
CA GLN A 45 7.08 5.95 -13.44
C GLN A 45 6.41 5.83 -12.06
N PHE A 46 5.88 4.65 -11.73
CA PHE A 46 5.24 4.40 -10.44
C PHE A 46 6.26 4.54 -9.29
N PRO A 47 5.87 5.09 -8.13
CA PRO A 47 6.78 5.29 -7.01
C PRO A 47 7.43 3.97 -6.55
N SER A 48 8.69 4.06 -6.12
CA SER A 48 9.43 2.95 -5.52
C SER A 48 8.78 2.50 -4.21
N GLU A 49 9.08 1.27 -3.77
CA GLU A 49 8.64 0.76 -2.46
C GLU A 49 9.10 1.65 -1.32
N GLU A 50 10.33 2.16 -1.41
CA GLU A 50 10.89 3.09 -0.43
C GLU A 50 10.07 4.38 -0.34
N LEU A 51 9.72 4.96 -1.50
CA LEU A 51 8.91 6.19 -1.54
C LEU A 51 7.50 5.93 -1.01
N ILE A 52 6.89 4.78 -1.33
CA ILE A 52 5.58 4.39 -0.80
C ILE A 52 5.63 4.25 0.74
N CYS A 53 6.69 3.65 1.28
CA CYS A 53 6.87 3.55 2.73
C CYS A 53 7.06 4.94 3.39
N LYS A 54 7.81 5.85 2.76
CA LYS A 54 7.95 7.24 3.23
C LYS A 54 6.61 7.98 3.23
N LEU A 55 5.85 7.86 2.14
CA LEU A 55 4.50 8.42 2.04
C LEU A 55 3.58 7.87 3.14
N ALA A 56 3.60 6.55 3.37
CA ALA A 56 2.82 5.93 4.43
C ALA A 56 3.17 6.47 5.81
N SER A 57 4.46 6.67 6.08
CA SER A 57 4.94 7.24 7.34
C SER A 57 4.51 8.69 7.54
N VAL A 58 4.64 9.54 6.50
CA VAL A 58 4.27 10.96 6.59
C VAL A 58 2.76 11.16 6.70
N LEU A 59 1.99 10.30 6.03
CA LEU A 59 0.53 10.31 6.06
C LEU A 59 -0.05 9.49 7.22
N ASP A 60 0.82 8.87 8.04
CA ASP A 60 0.52 7.99 9.16
C ASP A 60 -0.65 7.04 8.83
N THR A 61 -0.39 6.21 7.82
CA THR A 61 -1.27 5.16 7.31
C THR A 61 -0.52 3.83 7.25
N ASP A 62 -1.26 2.74 7.01
CA ASP A 62 -0.68 1.43 6.79
C ASP A 62 0.09 1.39 5.46
N LYS A 63 1.40 1.12 5.52
CA LYS A 63 2.24 1.00 4.33
C LYS A 63 1.82 -0.18 3.45
N ASP A 64 1.31 -1.26 4.05
CA ASP A 64 0.93 -2.46 3.30
C ASP A 64 -0.33 -2.18 2.47
N GLU A 65 -1.23 -1.32 2.97
CA GLU A 65 -2.37 -0.81 2.18
C GLU A 65 -1.89 -0.08 0.92
N LEU A 66 -0.96 0.86 1.08
CA LEU A 66 -0.43 1.63 -0.05
C LEU A 66 0.36 0.76 -1.04
N LEU A 67 1.13 -0.21 -0.55
CA LEU A 67 1.87 -1.16 -1.40
C LEU A 67 0.91 -2.01 -2.24
N ILE A 68 -0.15 -2.56 -1.63
CA ILE A 68 -1.15 -3.36 -2.34
C ILE A 68 -1.89 -2.53 -3.40
N LEU A 69 -2.28 -1.29 -3.07
CA LEU A 69 -2.88 -0.37 -4.05
C LEU A 69 -1.93 -0.03 -5.21
N ALA A 70 -0.63 0.00 -4.95
CA ALA A 70 0.43 0.15 -5.94
C ALA A 70 0.79 -1.15 -6.67
N LYS A 71 0.04 -2.24 -6.47
CA LYS A 71 0.30 -3.59 -7.00
C LYS A 71 1.69 -4.14 -6.62
N LYS A 72 2.18 -3.77 -5.44
CA LYS A 72 3.44 -4.26 -4.86
C LYS A 72 3.14 -5.18 -3.69
N ILE A 73 3.84 -6.30 -3.61
CA ILE A 73 3.63 -7.31 -2.57
C ILE A 73 4.42 -6.87 -1.32
N PRO A 74 3.78 -6.69 -0.15
CA PRO A 74 4.48 -6.43 1.10
C PRO A 74 5.57 -7.47 1.39
N ALA A 75 6.73 -7.02 1.89
CA ALA A 75 7.89 -7.89 2.14
C ALA A 75 7.54 -9.13 2.97
N LYS A 76 6.72 -8.98 4.01
CA LYS A 76 6.25 -10.09 4.84
C LYS A 76 5.48 -11.14 4.03
N ILE A 77 4.62 -10.73 3.10
CA ILE A 77 3.88 -11.69 2.25
C ILE A 77 4.86 -12.39 1.30
N LYS A 78 5.76 -11.62 0.69
CA LYS A 78 6.80 -12.14 -0.20
C LYS A 78 7.69 -13.20 0.48
N GLU A 79 8.15 -12.94 1.70
CA GLU A 79 8.92 -13.89 2.51
C GLU A 79 8.13 -15.17 2.77
N ARG A 80 6.86 -15.06 3.17
CA ARG A 80 6.02 -16.23 3.48
C ARG A 80 5.73 -17.09 2.25
N VAL A 81 5.63 -16.48 1.06
CA VAL A 81 5.51 -17.21 -0.22
C VAL A 81 6.77 -18.03 -0.49
N PHE A 82 7.97 -17.51 -0.21
CA PHE A 82 9.20 -18.28 -0.38
C PHE A 82 9.39 -19.38 0.68
N GLU A 83 8.92 -19.15 1.91
CA GLU A 83 9.00 -20.14 2.99
C GLU A 83 8.06 -21.33 2.79
N ARG A 84 6.87 -21.10 2.23
CA ARG A 84 5.78 -22.09 2.12
C ARG A 84 5.08 -22.01 0.76
N PRO A 85 5.80 -22.20 -0.36
CA PRO A 85 5.24 -22.00 -1.69
C PRO A 85 4.00 -22.87 -1.96
N GLU A 86 3.98 -24.11 -1.47
CA GLU A 86 2.86 -25.05 -1.62
C GLU A 86 1.57 -24.55 -0.96
N VAL A 87 1.68 -23.88 0.19
CA VAL A 87 0.53 -23.31 0.91
C VAL A 87 -0.05 -22.15 0.11
N PHE A 88 0.80 -21.23 -0.37
CA PHE A 88 0.33 -20.07 -1.12
C PHE A 88 -0.17 -20.43 -2.53
N ALA A 89 0.38 -21.48 -3.15
CA ALA A 89 -0.17 -22.03 -4.39
C ALA A 89 -1.58 -22.60 -4.17
N ALA A 90 -1.77 -23.42 -3.14
CA ALA A 90 -3.10 -23.94 -2.79
C ALA A 90 -4.11 -22.82 -2.48
N LEU A 91 -3.68 -21.76 -1.77
CA LEU A 91 -4.51 -20.59 -1.52
C LEU A 91 -4.88 -19.84 -2.81
N ALA A 92 -3.99 -19.77 -3.80
CA ALA A 92 -4.25 -19.10 -5.07
C ALA A 92 -5.28 -19.85 -5.93
N ASP A 93 -5.39 -21.18 -5.77
CA ASP A 93 -6.36 -22.03 -6.49
C ASP A 93 -7.73 -22.12 -5.81
N CYS A 94 -7.86 -21.64 -4.56
CA CYS A 94 -9.12 -21.67 -3.82
C CYS A 94 -10.13 -20.64 -4.36
N ASP A 95 -11.42 -20.98 -4.28
CA ASP A 95 -12.49 -20.02 -4.54
C ASP A 95 -12.71 -19.05 -3.36
N ASP A 96 -13.41 -17.94 -3.61
CA ASP A 96 -13.67 -16.91 -2.60
C ASP A 96 -14.37 -17.49 -1.36
N LYS A 97 -15.27 -18.46 -1.54
CA LYS A 97 -16.00 -19.10 -0.43
C LYS A 97 -15.06 -19.87 0.50
N THR A 98 -14.10 -20.59 -0.07
CA THR A 98 -13.10 -21.34 0.69
C THR A 98 -12.15 -20.39 1.42
N LEU A 99 -11.71 -19.31 0.76
CA LEU A 99 -10.87 -18.28 1.37
C LEU A 99 -11.58 -17.57 2.54
N ASP A 100 -12.86 -17.24 2.40
CA ASP A 100 -13.66 -16.63 3.47
C ASP A 100 -13.83 -17.56 4.68
N SER A 101 -14.03 -18.86 4.44
CA SER A 101 -14.07 -19.89 5.49
C SER A 101 -12.74 -19.99 6.24
N LEU A 102 -11.62 -19.99 5.52
CA LEU A 102 -10.28 -20.01 6.11
C LEU A 102 -10.02 -18.76 6.97
N ILE A 103 -10.33 -17.56 6.47
CA ILE A 103 -10.20 -16.30 7.23
C ILE A 103 -11.02 -16.35 8.53
N SER A 104 -12.20 -16.96 8.50
CA SER A 104 -13.05 -17.10 9.69
C SER A 104 -12.44 -18.03 10.74
N GLN A 105 -11.65 -19.03 10.33
CA GLN A 105 -10.99 -19.97 11.25
C GLN A 105 -9.69 -19.42 11.85
N ILE A 106 -8.87 -18.72 11.06
CA ILE A 106 -7.56 -18.21 11.49
C ILE A 106 -7.62 -16.80 12.11
N GLY A 107 -8.74 -16.10 11.94
CA GLY A 107 -8.94 -14.71 12.34
C GLY A 107 -8.39 -13.71 11.31
N LYS A 108 -8.92 -12.47 11.33
CA LYS A 108 -8.45 -11.41 10.42
C LYS A 108 -6.99 -11.05 10.70
N PRO A 109 -6.15 -10.83 9.67
CA PRO A 109 -4.77 -10.42 9.86
C PRO A 109 -4.71 -9.10 10.64
N HIS A 110 -3.93 -9.09 11.71
CA HIS A 110 -3.75 -7.91 12.56
C HIS A 110 -2.90 -6.87 11.82
N ARG A 111 -3.55 -5.82 11.28
CA ARG A 111 -2.85 -4.65 10.73
C ARG A 111 -2.29 -3.83 11.89
N LYS A 112 -0.96 -3.82 12.08
CA LYS A 112 -0.33 -2.95 13.07
C LYS A 112 -0.53 -1.50 12.64
N LYS A 113 -1.35 -0.74 13.36
CA LYS A 113 -1.27 0.73 13.31
C LYS A 113 0.12 1.12 13.82
N LEU A 114 0.84 1.94 13.06
CA LEU A 114 2.11 2.53 13.51
C LEU A 114 1.85 3.24 14.85
N LYS A 115 2.65 2.92 15.86
CA LYS A 115 2.57 3.58 17.17
C LYS A 115 3.02 5.02 16.98
N THR A 116 2.14 5.97 17.28
CA THR A 116 2.48 7.37 17.46
C THR A 116 3.52 7.46 18.59
N VAL A 117 4.71 7.98 18.29
CA VAL A 117 5.69 8.46 19.27
C VAL A 117 5.43 9.93 19.51
#